data_AF-A0A6M8W1K0-F1
#
_entry.id   AF-A0A6M8W1K0-F1
#
_cell.length_a   1.000
_cell.length_b   1.000
_cell.length_c   1.000
_cell.angle_alpha   90.00
_cell.angle_beta   90.00
_cell.angle_gamma   90.00
#
_symmetry.space_group_name_H-M   'P 1'
#
loop_
_entity.id
_entity.type
_entity.pdbx_description
1 polymer ?
#
loop_
_entity_poly.entity_id
_entity_poly.type
_entity_poly.pdbx_seq_one_letter_code
_entity_poly.pdbx_strand_id
1 'polypeptide(L)'
;MRIRPLTAEVSILPCRTRLPFRFGMHTMTVAPLVTCRVEVEIGGGPTDRSVGYSSDLLVPKWFAKDPDSAVADDWRDLLGAQRAAMDVLLEGARADTAFGHWRRVYAERVESTPRTATDRLVRGEGVSLVERALVDAVCRHAGVGLRQALVEGLLGFDAGALDPTAAGWDAGRLPPPRRGIALRHTVGLLDAIEPGDIAEGERVGDGLPECLVEDIRQYGLTHFKIKITSDSDEQIDRLARVWHAVRREAGAAARVSLDGNEQFDSIGRFVGVLERIGREDRFAGFLDALLLIEQPLARARTFDREANAGMDRLAAFAPCIIDEADAGLWALPEARGARLPRRLDQELQGRVRGGAEPGAVRCVERRGGRRRHHHAVGRGPDDAAGAGAAAGSGTDGGAGRGARRTQRAPLLPRARAPPGGGTPRRVRCPRRSLRDRRRQGWDSRVADRMRRDLHRHRDRRARLWLCWADRL
;
A
#
# COMPACT_ATOMS: atom_id res chain seq x y z
N MET A 1 -4.52 30.51 -1.70
CA MET A 1 -3.69 30.48 -2.92
C MET A 1 -4.59 30.07 -4.07
N ARG A 2 -4.70 30.86 -5.15
CA ARG A 2 -5.57 30.54 -6.28
C ARG A 2 -4.90 29.51 -7.20
N ILE A 3 -5.60 28.44 -7.55
CA ILE A 3 -5.10 27.33 -8.38
C ILE A 3 -6.01 27.16 -9.59
N ARG A 4 -5.42 27.16 -10.78
CA ARG A 4 -6.12 26.93 -12.03
C ARG A 4 -5.46 25.77 -12.79
N PRO A 5 -6.15 24.62 -12.92
CA PRO A 5 -5.75 23.56 -13.83
C PRO A 5 -5.65 24.07 -15.27
N LEU A 6 -4.59 23.70 -15.97
CA LEU A 6 -4.32 24.06 -17.36
C LEU A 6 -4.41 22.84 -18.28
N THR A 7 -3.73 21.75 -17.90
CA THR A 7 -3.79 20.48 -18.63
C THR A 7 -3.79 19.31 -17.66
N ALA A 8 -4.36 18.19 -18.10
CA ALA A 8 -4.32 16.92 -17.40
C ALA A 8 -4.15 15.80 -18.42
N GLU A 9 -3.20 14.91 -18.19
CA GLU A 9 -2.81 13.85 -19.12
C GLU A 9 -2.60 12.54 -18.38
N VAL A 10 -2.98 11.43 -19.00
CA VAL A 10 -2.63 10.08 -18.52
C VAL A 10 -1.76 9.34 -19.53
N SER A 11 -0.75 8.64 -19.04
CA SER A 11 0.11 7.76 -19.83
C SER A 11 0.12 6.36 -19.23
N ILE A 12 0.09 5.35 -20.09
CA ILE A 12 0.03 3.93 -19.69
C ILE A 12 1.38 3.28 -20.00
N LEU A 13 1.93 2.59 -19.01
CA LEU A 13 3.16 1.82 -19.11
C LEU A 13 2.84 0.33 -18.93
N PRO A 14 3.44 -0.55 -19.75
CA PRO A 14 3.30 -1.98 -19.54
C PRO A 14 3.96 -2.36 -18.21
N CYS A 15 3.19 -3.04 -17.35
CA CYS A 15 3.70 -3.55 -16.09
C CYS A 15 3.17 -4.97 -15.87
N ARG A 16 4.06 -5.86 -15.48
CA ARG A 16 3.81 -7.28 -15.24
C ARG A 16 4.28 -7.61 -13.85
N THR A 17 3.55 -8.48 -13.17
CA THR A 17 4.04 -9.01 -11.90
C THR A 17 5.21 -9.95 -12.18
N ARG A 18 6.16 -9.99 -11.26
CA ARG A 18 7.30 -10.93 -11.34
C ARG A 18 6.83 -12.36 -11.11
N LEU A 19 5.97 -12.54 -10.12
CA LEU A 19 5.25 -13.78 -9.80
C LEU A 19 3.74 -13.56 -9.95
N PRO A 20 2.95 -14.58 -10.34
CA PRO A 20 1.49 -14.49 -10.31
C PRO A 20 0.99 -14.16 -8.90
N PHE A 21 0.10 -13.18 -8.76
CA PHE A 21 -0.44 -12.77 -7.46
C PHE A 21 -1.95 -13.00 -7.41
N ARG A 22 -2.42 -13.91 -6.54
CA ARG A 22 -3.85 -14.21 -6.40
C ARG A 22 -4.46 -13.50 -5.19
N PHE A 23 -5.50 -12.72 -5.47
CA PHE A 23 -6.36 -12.08 -4.48
C PHE A 23 -7.82 -12.30 -4.86
N GLY A 24 -8.66 -12.65 -3.89
CA GLY A 24 -10.06 -13.00 -4.13
C GLY A 24 -10.21 -13.97 -5.31
N MET A 25 -10.93 -13.54 -6.35
CA MET A 25 -11.27 -14.34 -7.53
C MET A 25 -10.26 -14.28 -8.68
N HIS A 26 -9.23 -13.44 -8.62
CA HIS A 26 -8.33 -13.19 -9.76
C HIS A 26 -6.86 -13.49 -9.45
N THR A 27 -6.16 -14.09 -10.42
CA THR A 27 -4.70 -14.25 -10.40
C THR A 27 -4.09 -13.25 -11.39
N MET A 28 -3.51 -12.19 -10.85
CA MET A 28 -2.92 -11.10 -11.62
C MET A 28 -1.51 -11.46 -12.07
N THR A 29 -1.27 -11.31 -13.38
CA THR A 29 0.06 -11.43 -14.01
C THR A 29 0.48 -10.16 -14.76
N VAL A 30 -0.49 -9.28 -15.03
CA VAL A 30 -0.35 -8.02 -15.75
C VAL A 30 -1.26 -6.99 -15.08
N ALA A 31 -0.72 -5.82 -14.81
CA ALA A 31 -1.49 -4.66 -14.33
C ALA A 31 -0.81 -3.41 -14.86
N PRO A 32 -1.25 -2.85 -15.99
CA PRO A 32 -0.62 -1.67 -16.58
C PRO A 32 -0.52 -0.53 -15.56
N LEU A 33 0.61 0.19 -15.54
CA LEU A 33 0.81 1.35 -14.68
C LEU A 33 0.30 2.59 -15.41
N VAL A 34 -0.67 3.29 -14.83
CA VAL A 34 -1.07 4.62 -15.28
C VAL A 34 -0.30 5.66 -14.51
N THR A 35 0.17 6.67 -15.22
CA THR A 35 0.73 7.90 -14.65
C THR A 35 -0.17 9.06 -15.06
N CYS A 36 -0.49 9.95 -14.13
CA CYS A 36 -1.23 11.18 -14.40
C CYS A 36 -0.31 12.38 -14.19
N ARG A 37 -0.41 13.34 -15.09
CA ARG A 37 0.30 14.63 -15.05
C ARG A 37 -0.74 15.74 -15.06
N VAL A 38 -0.71 16.63 -14.07
CA VAL A 38 -1.57 17.82 -14.01
C VAL A 38 -0.69 19.07 -14.00
N GLU A 39 -0.91 19.98 -14.95
CA GLU A 39 -0.27 21.29 -14.97
C GLU A 39 -1.24 22.35 -14.42
N VAL A 40 -0.73 23.21 -13.55
CA VAL A 40 -1.51 24.27 -12.91
C VAL A 40 -0.82 25.63 -13.01
N GLU A 41 -1.63 26.68 -13.07
CA GLU A 41 -1.25 28.06 -12.76
C GLU A 41 -1.63 28.36 -11.30
N ILE A 42 -0.72 28.98 -10.56
CA ILE A 42 -0.85 29.29 -9.14
C ILE A 42 -0.67 30.79 -8.93
N GLY A 43 -1.49 31.42 -8.08
CA GLY A 43 -1.33 32.84 -7.72
C GLY A 43 -1.83 33.84 -8.78
N GLY A 44 -2.31 33.37 -9.94
CA GLY A 44 -2.99 34.20 -10.95
C GLY A 44 -2.07 34.89 -11.97
N GLY A 45 -0.77 34.57 -11.98
CA GLY A 45 0.17 35.02 -13.00
C GLY A 45 0.56 33.88 -13.96
N PRO A 46 0.64 34.11 -15.29
CA PRO A 46 0.94 33.07 -16.28
C PRO A 46 2.33 32.44 -16.17
N THR A 47 3.21 33.05 -15.37
CA THR A 47 4.58 32.59 -15.08
C THR A 47 4.68 31.66 -13.86
N ASP A 48 3.67 31.62 -12.99
CA ASP A 48 3.66 30.79 -11.79
C ASP A 48 2.97 29.45 -12.07
N ARG A 49 3.69 28.61 -12.83
CA ARG A 49 3.22 27.27 -13.19
C ARG A 49 3.92 26.18 -12.39
N SER A 50 3.20 25.08 -12.18
CA SER A 50 3.75 23.87 -11.60
C SER A 50 3.11 22.64 -12.22
N VAL A 51 3.81 21.52 -12.12
CA VAL A 51 3.34 20.23 -12.63
C VAL A 51 3.41 19.22 -11.50
N GLY A 52 2.30 18.52 -11.30
CA GLY A 52 2.19 17.42 -10.34
C GLY A 52 1.96 16.08 -11.01
N TYR A 53 2.28 15.03 -10.27
CA TYR A 53 2.28 13.65 -10.76
C TYR A 53 1.66 12.68 -9.76
N SER A 54 0.93 11.71 -10.28
CA SER A 54 0.41 10.57 -9.54
C SER A 54 0.45 9.33 -10.43
N SER A 55 0.27 8.16 -9.83
CA SER A 55 0.25 6.90 -10.57
C SER A 55 -0.52 5.84 -9.80
N ASP A 56 -1.15 4.92 -10.53
CA ASP A 56 -1.81 3.72 -10.02
C ASP A 56 -1.68 2.56 -11.02
N LEU A 57 -1.80 1.33 -10.51
CA LEU A 57 -1.93 0.14 -11.36
C LEU A 57 -3.40 -0.03 -11.77
N LEU A 58 -3.64 -0.40 -13.03
CA LEU A 58 -4.95 -0.87 -13.49
C LEU A 58 -5.17 -2.30 -13.03
N VAL A 59 -5.42 -2.46 -11.73
CA VAL A 59 -5.64 -3.76 -11.09
C VAL A 59 -7.02 -4.28 -11.51
N PRO A 60 -7.09 -5.36 -12.32
CA PRO A 60 -8.37 -5.91 -12.75
C PRO A 60 -9.04 -6.64 -11.60
N LYS A 61 -10.37 -6.76 -11.66
CA LYS A 61 -11.21 -7.54 -10.73
C LYS A 61 -11.14 -7.13 -9.26
N TRP A 62 -10.50 -6.02 -8.93
CA TRP A 62 -10.47 -5.48 -7.58
C TRP A 62 -11.56 -4.41 -7.35
N PHE A 63 -11.70 -3.48 -8.29
CA PHE A 63 -12.65 -2.37 -8.17
C PHE A 63 -14.10 -2.80 -8.40
N ALA A 64 -14.41 -3.35 -9.57
CA ALA A 64 -15.79 -3.75 -9.92
C ALA A 64 -16.20 -5.08 -9.28
N LYS A 65 -15.25 -6.02 -9.09
CA LYS A 65 -15.48 -7.41 -8.63
C LYS A 65 -16.56 -8.17 -9.42
N ASP A 66 -16.77 -7.80 -10.68
CA ASP A 66 -17.67 -8.50 -11.58
C ASP A 66 -16.99 -9.78 -12.11
N PRO A 67 -17.50 -11.00 -11.83
CA PRO A 67 -16.97 -12.23 -12.41
C PRO A 67 -17.09 -12.28 -13.93
N ASP A 68 -18.12 -11.64 -14.49
CA ASP A 68 -18.54 -11.83 -15.87
C ASP A 68 -17.90 -10.81 -16.83
N SER A 69 -17.32 -9.72 -16.31
CA SER A 69 -16.59 -8.74 -17.14
C SER A 69 -15.29 -9.33 -17.74
N ALA A 70 -14.81 -8.82 -18.87
CA ALA A 70 -13.45 -9.13 -19.31
C ALA A 70 -12.44 -8.24 -18.57
N VAL A 71 -11.21 -8.73 -18.37
CA VAL A 71 -10.10 -7.90 -17.81
C VAL A 71 -9.90 -6.60 -18.60
N ALA A 72 -10.11 -6.65 -19.93
CA ALA A 72 -10.00 -5.47 -20.78
C ALA A 72 -11.15 -4.47 -20.58
N ASP A 73 -12.32 -4.91 -20.10
CA ASP A 73 -13.42 -4.02 -19.72
C ASP A 73 -13.04 -3.25 -18.45
N ASP A 74 -12.54 -3.94 -17.42
CA ASP A 74 -12.09 -3.30 -16.17
C ASP A 74 -11.03 -2.21 -16.42
N TRP A 75 -10.07 -2.47 -17.32
CA TRP A 75 -9.08 -1.47 -17.71
C TRP A 75 -9.70 -0.29 -18.44
N ARG A 76 -10.69 -0.53 -19.32
CA ARG A 76 -11.41 0.54 -20.01
C ARG A 76 -12.20 1.40 -19.03
N ASP A 77 -12.83 0.79 -18.04
CA ASP A 77 -13.64 1.48 -17.04
C ASP A 77 -12.78 2.37 -16.13
N LEU A 78 -11.65 1.86 -15.63
CA LEU A 78 -10.70 2.65 -14.84
C LEU A 78 -10.15 3.84 -15.64
N LEU A 79 -9.66 3.58 -16.86
CA LEU A 79 -9.16 4.65 -17.72
C LEU A 79 -10.26 5.67 -18.11
N GLY A 80 -11.48 5.19 -18.29
CA GLY A 80 -12.66 6.04 -18.54
C GLY A 80 -12.98 6.93 -17.34
N ALA A 81 -12.95 6.39 -16.12
CA ALA A 81 -13.16 7.15 -14.89
C ALA A 81 -12.07 8.22 -14.68
N GLN A 82 -10.81 7.88 -14.94
CA GLN A 82 -9.68 8.82 -14.87
C GLN A 82 -9.84 9.96 -15.88
N ARG A 83 -10.17 9.64 -17.15
CA ARG A 83 -10.43 10.66 -18.18
C ARG A 83 -11.58 11.58 -17.82
N ALA A 84 -12.71 11.01 -17.40
CA ALA A 84 -13.86 11.80 -16.97
C ALA A 84 -13.54 12.72 -15.77
N ALA A 85 -12.71 12.27 -14.82
CA ALA A 85 -12.27 13.12 -13.72
C ALA A 85 -11.38 14.29 -14.19
N MET A 86 -10.51 14.06 -15.19
CA MET A 86 -9.69 15.11 -15.81
C MET A 86 -10.54 16.10 -16.60
N ASP A 87 -11.50 15.64 -17.40
CA ASP A 87 -12.40 16.49 -18.17
C ASP A 87 -13.16 17.44 -17.23
N VAL A 88 -13.74 16.88 -16.16
CA VAL A 88 -14.38 17.68 -15.11
C VAL A 88 -13.40 18.64 -14.45
N LEU A 89 -12.17 18.23 -14.14
CA LEU A 89 -11.16 19.14 -13.58
C LEU A 89 -10.95 20.38 -14.48
N LEU A 90 -10.97 20.21 -15.81
CA LEU A 90 -10.65 21.25 -16.79
C LEU A 90 -11.85 22.11 -17.23
N GLU A 91 -13.07 21.56 -17.31
CA GLU A 91 -14.24 22.21 -17.93
C GLU A 91 -15.10 23.07 -16.97
N GLY A 92 -14.97 22.87 -15.66
CA GLY A 92 -15.89 23.45 -14.67
C GLY A 92 -15.60 24.88 -14.21
N ALA A 93 -16.52 25.41 -13.37
CA ALA A 93 -16.29 26.64 -12.61
C ALA A 93 -14.98 26.55 -11.81
N ARG A 94 -14.15 27.59 -11.89
CA ARG A 94 -12.86 27.61 -11.21
C ARG A 94 -13.06 27.62 -9.70
N ALA A 95 -12.66 26.55 -9.02
CA ALA A 95 -12.35 26.65 -7.61
C ALA A 95 -10.99 27.37 -7.44
N ASP A 96 -10.80 28.03 -6.31
CA ASP A 96 -9.52 28.69 -6.05
C ASP A 96 -8.52 27.75 -5.37
N THR A 97 -8.94 26.64 -4.77
CA THR A 97 -8.06 25.76 -3.97
C THR A 97 -8.01 24.33 -4.53
N ALA A 98 -6.96 23.57 -4.20
CA ALA A 98 -6.84 22.15 -4.59
C ALA A 98 -8.01 21.34 -4.01
N PHE A 99 -8.35 21.58 -2.75
CA PHE A 99 -9.51 20.96 -2.10
C PHE A 99 -10.82 21.32 -2.79
N GLY A 100 -11.02 22.59 -3.17
CA GLY A 100 -12.24 23.02 -3.87
C GLY A 100 -12.40 22.34 -5.23
N HIS A 101 -11.31 22.19 -5.99
CA HIS A 101 -11.31 21.43 -7.24
C HIS A 101 -11.66 19.97 -6.99
N TRP A 102 -11.00 19.31 -6.03
CA TRP A 102 -11.32 17.93 -5.66
C TRP A 102 -12.79 17.77 -5.27
N ARG A 103 -13.32 18.65 -4.41
CA ARG A 103 -14.71 18.58 -3.92
C ARG A 103 -15.69 18.65 -5.08
N ARG A 104 -15.44 19.53 -6.05
CA ARG A 104 -16.25 19.65 -7.27
C ARG A 104 -16.17 18.38 -8.12
N VAL A 105 -14.96 17.90 -8.43
CA VAL A 105 -14.78 16.68 -9.24
C VAL A 105 -15.41 15.48 -8.55
N TYR A 106 -15.21 15.31 -7.23
CA TYR A 106 -15.80 14.24 -6.45
C TYR A 106 -17.33 14.31 -6.44
N ALA A 107 -17.91 15.49 -6.22
CA ALA A 107 -19.36 15.68 -6.23
C ALA A 107 -19.95 15.24 -7.58
N GLU A 108 -19.36 15.71 -8.68
CA GLU A 108 -19.85 15.44 -10.03
C GLU A 108 -19.60 14.01 -10.49
N ARG A 109 -18.47 13.40 -10.12
CA ARG A 109 -18.10 12.05 -10.59
C ARG A 109 -18.61 10.93 -9.70
N VAL A 110 -18.66 11.15 -8.39
CA VAL A 110 -18.90 10.10 -7.38
C VAL A 110 -20.22 10.32 -6.63
N GLU A 111 -20.56 11.53 -6.20
CA GLU A 111 -21.82 11.77 -5.46
C GLU A 111 -23.04 11.96 -6.34
N SER A 112 -22.85 12.25 -7.63
CA SER A 112 -23.93 12.29 -8.62
C SER A 112 -24.58 10.92 -8.86
N THR A 113 -23.96 9.82 -8.39
CA THR A 113 -24.52 8.47 -8.44
C THR A 113 -25.05 8.04 -7.08
N PRO A 114 -26.05 7.12 -7.03
CA PRO A 114 -26.56 6.60 -5.76
C PRO A 114 -25.47 5.83 -5.00
N ARG A 115 -25.61 5.69 -3.68
CA ARG A 115 -24.67 4.93 -2.83
C ARG A 115 -24.54 3.45 -3.25
N THR A 116 -25.60 2.91 -3.84
CA THR A 116 -25.69 1.52 -4.33
C THR A 116 -25.06 1.29 -5.70
N ALA A 117 -24.56 2.34 -6.37
CA ALA A 117 -23.92 2.17 -7.66
C ALA A 117 -22.64 1.33 -7.53
N THR A 118 -22.51 0.29 -8.36
CA THR A 118 -21.42 -0.69 -8.32
C THR A 118 -20.08 -0.11 -8.79
N ASP A 119 -20.12 0.95 -9.59
CA ASP A 119 -18.96 1.61 -10.17
C ASP A 119 -18.41 2.77 -9.32
N ARG A 120 -18.96 3.02 -8.11
CA ARG A 120 -18.50 4.12 -7.25
C ARG A 120 -17.02 4.06 -6.93
N LEU A 121 -16.48 2.87 -6.65
CA LEU A 121 -15.06 2.71 -6.32
C LEU A 121 -14.17 2.99 -7.54
N VAL A 122 -14.62 2.59 -8.75
CA VAL A 122 -13.96 2.92 -10.03
C VAL A 122 -13.95 4.43 -10.25
N ARG A 123 -15.08 5.11 -10.02
CA ARG A 123 -15.16 6.58 -10.12
C ARG A 123 -14.26 7.27 -9.10
N GLY A 124 -14.26 6.79 -7.86
CA GLY A 124 -13.41 7.30 -6.79
C GLY A 124 -11.92 7.16 -7.08
N GLU A 125 -11.51 6.06 -7.70
CA GLU A 125 -10.13 5.87 -8.18
C GLU A 125 -9.73 6.96 -9.17
N GLY A 126 -10.57 7.21 -10.18
CA GLY A 126 -10.30 8.26 -11.18
C GLY A 126 -10.15 9.65 -10.54
N VAL A 127 -11.01 9.98 -9.57
CA VAL A 127 -10.91 11.25 -8.82
C VAL A 127 -9.62 11.31 -7.99
N SER A 128 -9.28 10.24 -7.28
CA SER A 128 -8.08 10.14 -6.44
C SER A 128 -6.79 10.29 -7.24
N LEU A 129 -6.71 9.69 -8.44
CA LEU A 129 -5.56 9.83 -9.32
C LEU A 129 -5.32 11.31 -9.67
N VAL A 130 -6.36 12.01 -10.10
CA VAL A 130 -6.30 13.43 -10.48
C VAL A 130 -6.07 14.35 -9.27
N GLU A 131 -6.65 14.03 -8.12
CA GLU A 131 -6.47 14.75 -6.85
C GLU A 131 -5.00 14.75 -6.42
N ARG A 132 -4.37 13.57 -6.37
CA ARG A 132 -2.95 13.43 -6.03
C ARG A 132 -2.10 14.20 -7.04
N ALA A 133 -2.49 14.12 -8.32
CA ALA A 133 -2.15 15.04 -9.42
C ALA A 133 -1.91 16.48 -8.96
N LEU A 134 -3.03 17.05 -8.52
CA LEU A 134 -3.18 18.45 -8.19
C LEU A 134 -2.46 18.85 -6.90
N VAL A 135 -2.58 18.02 -5.85
CA VAL A 135 -1.92 18.23 -4.55
C VAL A 135 -0.40 18.24 -4.72
N ASP A 136 0.12 17.33 -5.53
CA ASP A 136 1.53 17.21 -5.83
C ASP A 136 2.08 18.47 -6.55
N ALA A 137 1.31 19.03 -7.47
CA ALA A 137 1.64 20.26 -8.18
C ALA A 137 1.76 21.46 -7.23
N VAL A 138 0.82 21.57 -6.28
CA VAL A 138 0.84 22.62 -5.23
C VAL A 138 2.06 22.47 -4.32
N CYS A 139 2.33 21.25 -3.85
CA CYS A 139 3.48 20.98 -2.98
C CYS A 139 4.80 21.32 -3.68
N ARG A 140 4.95 20.94 -4.96
CA ARG A 140 6.14 21.25 -5.77
C ARG A 140 6.34 22.74 -5.98
N HIS A 141 5.25 23.47 -6.27
CA HIS A 141 5.31 24.92 -6.45
C HIS A 141 5.84 25.62 -5.20
N ALA A 142 5.33 25.23 -4.03
CA ALA A 142 5.74 25.79 -2.75
C ALA A 142 7.09 25.26 -2.23
N GLY A 143 7.63 24.20 -2.83
CA GLY A 143 8.88 23.57 -2.37
C GLY A 143 8.74 22.84 -1.03
N VAL A 144 7.53 22.36 -0.69
CA VAL A 144 7.21 21.75 0.61
C VAL A 144 6.59 20.36 0.44
N GLY A 145 6.61 19.55 1.51
CA GLY A 145 5.92 18.27 1.55
C GLY A 145 4.43 18.42 1.93
N LEU A 146 3.64 17.36 1.71
CA LEU A 146 2.19 17.33 1.98
C LEU A 146 1.79 17.81 3.38
N ARG A 147 2.48 17.35 4.43
CA ARG A 147 2.18 17.77 5.81
C ARG A 147 2.31 19.28 5.98
N GLN A 148 3.38 19.86 5.44
CA GLN A 148 3.61 21.30 5.53
C GLN A 148 2.58 22.07 4.70
N ALA A 149 2.25 21.59 3.49
CA ALA A 149 1.19 22.18 2.68
C ALA A 149 -0.19 22.17 3.37
N LEU A 150 -0.50 21.12 4.15
CA LEU A 150 -1.71 21.05 4.97
C LEU A 150 -1.67 22.05 6.13
N VAL A 151 -0.58 22.07 6.91
CA VAL A 151 -0.41 22.96 8.07
C VAL A 151 -0.43 24.44 7.65
N GLU A 152 0.17 24.78 6.52
CA GLU A 152 0.20 26.14 5.98
C GLU A 152 -1.08 26.51 5.20
N GLY A 153 -2.05 25.59 5.09
CA GLY A 153 -3.32 25.84 4.42
C GLY A 153 -3.21 26.02 2.90
N LEU A 154 -2.10 25.60 2.27
CA LEU A 154 -1.85 25.80 0.83
C LEU A 154 -2.86 25.08 -0.06
N LEU A 155 -3.40 23.95 0.43
CA LEU A 155 -4.38 23.14 -0.27
C LEU A 155 -5.82 23.65 -0.13
N GLY A 156 -6.07 24.56 0.82
CA GLY A 156 -7.42 25.01 1.19
C GLY A 156 -8.31 23.90 1.74
N PHE A 157 -7.71 22.91 2.40
CA PHE A 157 -8.42 21.75 2.98
C PHE A 157 -9.39 22.19 4.07
N ASP A 158 -10.65 21.76 3.96
CA ASP A 158 -11.70 22.01 4.93
C ASP A 158 -12.33 20.69 5.38
N ALA A 159 -11.98 20.24 6.59
CA ALA A 159 -12.52 19.02 7.15
C ALA A 159 -14.04 19.13 7.44
N GLY A 160 -14.53 20.33 7.76
CA GLY A 160 -15.94 20.57 8.06
C GLY A 160 -16.85 20.36 6.85
N ALA A 161 -16.31 20.58 5.64
CA ALA A 161 -16.99 20.28 4.39
C ALA A 161 -17.11 18.78 4.09
N LEU A 162 -16.35 17.92 4.78
CA LEU A 162 -16.41 16.46 4.66
C LEU A 162 -17.30 15.84 5.75
N ASP A 163 -17.09 16.30 6.98
CA ASP A 163 -17.82 15.88 8.16
C ASP A 163 -18.08 17.11 9.03
N PRO A 164 -19.34 17.53 9.22
CA PRO A 164 -19.67 18.68 10.06
C PRO A 164 -19.11 18.61 11.48
N THR A 165 -18.88 17.40 12.01
CA THR A 165 -18.27 17.22 13.35
C THR A 165 -16.78 17.57 13.39
N ALA A 166 -16.13 17.67 12.22
CA ALA A 166 -14.75 18.08 12.07
C ALA A 166 -14.60 19.59 11.77
N ALA A 167 -15.69 20.38 11.88
CA ALA A 167 -15.61 21.83 11.74
C ALA A 167 -14.60 22.44 12.73
N GLY A 168 -13.72 23.31 12.23
CA GLY A 168 -12.64 23.91 13.02
C GLY A 168 -11.47 22.97 13.33
N TRP A 169 -11.40 21.80 12.68
CA TRP A 169 -10.19 20.97 12.71
C TRP A 169 -9.01 21.71 12.10
N ASP A 170 -7.84 21.51 12.71
CA ASP A 170 -6.59 22.18 12.35
C ASP A 170 -5.50 21.15 12.10
N ALA A 171 -4.86 21.24 10.93
CA ALA A 171 -3.73 20.40 10.53
C ALA A 171 -2.51 20.58 11.45
N GLY A 172 -2.39 21.72 12.15
CA GLY A 172 -1.39 21.94 13.19
C GLY A 172 -1.43 20.92 14.34
N ARG A 173 -2.59 20.27 14.55
CA ARG A 173 -2.77 19.21 15.56
C ARG A 173 -2.20 17.85 15.13
N LEU A 174 -1.78 17.69 13.87
CA LEU A 174 -1.18 16.44 13.40
C LEU A 174 0.14 16.16 14.13
N PRO A 175 0.38 14.92 14.58
CA PRO A 175 1.64 14.56 15.22
C PRO A 175 2.83 14.82 14.27
N PRO A 176 4.06 14.96 14.82
CA PRO A 176 5.24 15.06 13.99
C PRO A 176 5.40 13.79 13.15
N PRO A 177 5.93 13.91 11.91
CA PRO A 177 6.11 12.76 11.03
C PRO A 177 7.06 11.74 11.68
N ARG A 178 6.69 10.46 11.61
CA ARG A 178 7.56 9.38 12.10
C ARG A 178 8.72 9.18 11.13
N ARG A 179 9.87 8.73 11.67
CA ARG A 179 11.05 8.39 10.88
C ARG A 179 11.01 6.99 10.24
N GLY A 180 9.96 6.22 10.53
CA GLY A 180 9.76 4.89 10.00
C GLY A 180 8.31 4.45 10.11
N ILE A 181 7.90 3.58 9.19
CA ILE A 181 6.59 2.93 9.16
C ILE A 181 6.79 1.42 9.07
N ALA A 182 5.90 0.66 9.69
CA ALA A 182 5.88 -0.79 9.51
C ALA A 182 5.26 -1.11 8.14
N LEU A 183 5.92 -1.97 7.36
CA LEU A 183 5.39 -2.48 6.10
C LEU A 183 4.76 -3.85 6.36
N ARG A 184 3.47 -4.00 6.05
CA ARG A 184 2.79 -5.30 6.09
C ARG A 184 2.98 -5.99 4.75
N HIS A 185 3.78 -7.06 4.74
CA HIS A 185 3.91 -7.90 3.56
C HIS A 185 2.61 -8.68 3.34
N THR A 186 2.01 -8.58 2.15
CA THR A 186 0.77 -9.29 1.85
C THR A 186 1.07 -10.70 1.39
N VAL A 187 0.57 -11.69 2.12
CA VAL A 187 0.62 -13.11 1.76
C VAL A 187 -0.66 -13.44 0.99
N GLY A 188 -0.53 -13.57 -0.32
CA GLY A 188 -1.58 -13.96 -1.25
C GLY A 188 -2.03 -15.41 -1.09
N LEU A 189 -3.06 -15.81 -1.82
CA LEU A 189 -3.69 -17.13 -1.69
C LEU A 189 -2.91 -18.26 -2.37
N LEU A 190 -2.08 -17.93 -3.37
CA LEU A 190 -1.22 -18.89 -4.09
C LEU A 190 0.26 -18.77 -3.73
N ASP A 191 0.63 -17.81 -2.87
CA ASP A 191 2.03 -17.58 -2.56
C ASP A 191 2.64 -18.85 -1.95
N ALA A 192 3.78 -19.25 -2.49
CA ALA A 192 4.61 -20.30 -1.93
C ALA A 192 5.05 -19.87 -0.52
N ILE A 193 4.89 -20.77 0.46
CA ILE A 193 5.24 -20.48 1.86
C ILE A 193 6.70 -20.84 2.07
N GLU A 194 7.07 -22.05 1.63
CA GLU A 194 8.40 -22.63 1.75
C GLU A 194 9.07 -22.78 0.38
N PRO A 195 10.42 -22.85 0.33
CA PRO A 195 11.15 -23.11 -0.91
C PRO A 195 10.71 -24.37 -1.67
N GLY A 196 10.24 -25.39 -0.94
CA GLY A 196 9.75 -26.67 -1.48
C GLY A 196 8.32 -26.63 -2.01
N ASP A 197 7.58 -25.53 -1.82
CA ASP A 197 6.27 -25.33 -2.44
C ASP A 197 6.38 -24.95 -3.92
N ILE A 198 7.58 -24.56 -4.37
CA ILE A 198 7.84 -24.17 -5.75
C ILE A 198 8.28 -25.42 -6.52
N ALA A 199 7.53 -25.78 -7.57
CA ALA A 199 7.85 -26.95 -8.37
C ALA A 199 9.21 -26.83 -9.08
N GLU A 200 9.85 -27.98 -9.32
CA GLU A 200 11.11 -28.03 -10.04
C GLU A 200 10.94 -27.44 -11.45
N GLY A 201 11.82 -26.50 -11.82
CA GLY A 201 11.76 -25.79 -13.09
C GLY A 201 10.80 -24.60 -13.15
N GLU A 202 10.00 -24.34 -12.10
CA GLU A 202 9.11 -23.17 -12.04
C GLU A 202 9.76 -21.94 -11.36
N ARG A 203 10.96 -22.11 -10.79
CA ARG A 203 11.73 -20.98 -10.24
C ARG A 203 12.14 -20.00 -11.33
N VAL A 204 11.92 -18.72 -11.07
CA VAL A 204 12.35 -17.61 -11.92
C VAL A 204 13.87 -17.47 -11.92
N GLY A 205 14.51 -17.65 -10.75
CA GLY A 205 15.98 -17.66 -10.65
C GLY A 205 16.64 -16.30 -10.91
N ASP A 206 15.94 -15.19 -10.67
CA ASP A 206 16.45 -13.82 -10.89
C ASP A 206 17.19 -13.23 -9.68
N GLY A 207 17.41 -14.04 -8.63
CA GLY A 207 18.10 -13.64 -7.41
C GLY A 207 17.22 -12.91 -6.39
N LEU A 208 15.92 -12.78 -6.64
CA LEU A 208 14.95 -12.27 -5.67
C LEU A 208 14.21 -13.44 -4.98
N PRO A 209 13.76 -13.27 -3.72
CA PRO A 209 12.95 -14.29 -3.02
C PRO A 209 11.74 -14.74 -3.81
N GLU A 210 11.36 -16.01 -3.77
CA GLU A 210 10.23 -16.56 -4.52
C GLU A 210 9.15 -17.21 -3.62
N CYS A 211 9.39 -17.26 -2.30
CA CYS A 211 8.44 -17.69 -1.28
C CYS A 211 8.52 -16.83 -0.02
N LEU A 212 7.50 -16.94 0.84
CA LEU A 212 7.38 -16.15 2.07
C LEU A 212 8.62 -16.27 2.98
N VAL A 213 9.17 -17.47 3.14
CA VAL A 213 10.34 -17.68 4.01
C VAL A 213 11.58 -16.98 3.48
N GLU A 214 11.79 -17.01 2.16
CA GLU A 214 12.88 -16.27 1.52
C GLU A 214 12.66 -14.76 1.65
N ASP A 215 11.41 -14.28 1.50
CA ASP A 215 11.05 -12.86 1.68
C ASP A 215 11.34 -12.37 3.10
N ILE A 216 10.97 -13.15 4.12
CA ILE A 216 11.21 -12.80 5.53
C ILE A 216 12.70 -12.67 5.80
N ARG A 217 13.50 -13.63 5.32
CA ARG A 217 14.95 -13.64 5.54
C ARG A 217 15.65 -12.50 4.82
N GLN A 218 15.27 -12.24 3.56
CA GLN A 218 15.90 -11.21 2.74
C GLN A 218 15.56 -9.80 3.22
N TYR A 219 14.30 -9.54 3.57
CA TYR A 219 13.82 -8.19 3.85
C TYR A 219 13.61 -7.90 5.34
N GLY A 220 13.82 -8.88 6.23
CA GLY A 220 13.64 -8.71 7.67
C GLY A 220 12.19 -8.42 8.06
N LEU A 221 11.25 -9.08 7.37
CA LEU A 221 9.81 -8.82 7.53
C LEU A 221 9.32 -9.24 8.91
N THR A 222 8.51 -8.38 9.53
CA THR A 222 7.91 -8.64 10.85
C THR A 222 6.40 -8.43 10.88
N HIS A 223 5.83 -7.86 9.83
CA HIS A 223 4.40 -7.55 9.76
C HIS A 223 3.80 -8.15 8.49
N PHE A 224 2.68 -8.83 8.62
CA PHE A 224 2.08 -9.62 7.53
C PHE A 224 0.59 -9.35 7.41
N LYS A 225 0.09 -9.17 6.18
CA LYS A 225 -1.34 -9.21 5.86
C LYS A 225 -1.64 -10.55 5.20
N ILE A 226 -2.40 -11.41 5.85
CA ILE A 226 -2.69 -12.76 5.37
C ILE A 226 -4.11 -12.77 4.80
N LYS A 227 -4.24 -13.13 3.53
CA LYS A 227 -5.55 -13.32 2.88
C LYS A 227 -6.23 -14.58 3.42
N ILE A 228 -7.53 -14.49 3.71
CA ILE A 228 -8.37 -15.62 4.11
C ILE A 228 -9.71 -15.54 3.38
N THR A 229 -10.18 -16.63 2.80
CA THR A 229 -11.39 -16.62 1.95
C THR A 229 -12.54 -17.47 2.47
N SER A 230 -12.29 -18.37 3.42
CA SER A 230 -13.31 -19.26 3.96
C SER A 230 -12.87 -19.85 5.30
N ASP A 231 -13.78 -20.58 5.91
CA ASP A 231 -13.62 -21.40 7.12
C ASP A 231 -13.33 -22.88 6.82
N SER A 232 -13.05 -23.22 5.55
CA SER A 232 -12.74 -24.58 5.13
C SER A 232 -11.42 -25.08 5.72
N ASP A 233 -11.32 -26.39 5.95
CA ASP A 233 -10.13 -27.00 6.52
C ASP A 233 -8.86 -26.68 5.72
N GLU A 234 -8.93 -26.70 4.39
CA GLU A 234 -7.81 -26.31 3.51
C GLU A 234 -7.31 -24.89 3.77
N GLN A 235 -8.22 -23.91 3.95
CA GLN A 235 -7.83 -22.53 4.23
C GLN A 235 -7.24 -22.39 5.64
N ILE A 236 -7.81 -23.07 6.63
CA ILE A 236 -7.27 -23.07 8.00
C ILE A 236 -5.91 -23.75 8.05
N ASP A 237 -5.72 -24.86 7.34
CA ASP A 237 -4.45 -25.57 7.24
C ASP A 237 -3.38 -24.70 6.58
N ARG A 238 -3.74 -24.00 5.49
CA ARG A 238 -2.84 -23.03 4.86
C ARG A 238 -2.48 -21.89 5.81
N LEU A 239 -3.44 -21.33 6.53
CA LEU A 239 -3.19 -20.29 7.52
C LEU A 239 -2.23 -20.77 8.62
N ALA A 240 -2.38 -22.01 9.10
CA ALA A 240 -1.47 -22.60 10.07
C ALA A 240 -0.05 -22.74 9.52
N ARG A 241 0.11 -23.16 8.26
CA ARG A 241 1.42 -23.22 7.58
C ARG A 241 2.08 -21.85 7.47
N VAL A 242 1.32 -20.83 7.05
CA VAL A 242 1.80 -19.44 6.99
C VAL A 242 2.23 -18.97 8.38
N TRP A 243 1.41 -19.21 9.40
CA TRP A 243 1.71 -18.81 10.77
C TRP A 243 2.98 -19.47 11.30
N HIS A 244 3.14 -20.77 11.08
CA HIS A 244 4.33 -21.50 11.48
C HIS A 244 5.60 -20.92 10.83
N ALA A 245 5.57 -20.67 9.51
CA ALA A 245 6.68 -20.05 8.80
C ALA A 245 6.99 -18.64 9.34
N VAL A 246 5.98 -17.80 9.51
CA VAL A 246 6.12 -16.46 10.09
C VAL A 246 6.73 -16.51 11.50
N ARG A 247 6.27 -17.41 12.35
CA ARG A 247 6.79 -17.55 13.72
C ARG A 247 8.22 -18.06 13.77
N ARG A 248 8.56 -19.02 12.91
CA ARG A 248 9.91 -19.55 12.82
C ARG A 248 10.90 -18.49 12.37
N GLU A 249 10.55 -17.69 11.37
CA GLU A 249 11.48 -16.75 10.73
C GLU A 249 11.50 -15.36 11.41
N ALA A 250 10.35 -14.82 11.82
CA ALA A 250 10.22 -13.48 12.42
C ALA A 250 10.08 -13.48 13.96
N GLY A 251 9.90 -14.66 14.57
CA GLY A 251 9.85 -14.83 16.02
C GLY A 251 8.74 -14.05 16.73
N ALA A 252 9.01 -13.60 17.96
CA ALA A 252 8.06 -12.87 18.81
C ALA A 252 7.67 -11.48 18.29
N ALA A 253 8.46 -10.91 17.38
CA ALA A 253 8.19 -9.61 16.76
C ALA A 253 7.10 -9.69 15.68
N ALA A 254 6.76 -10.90 15.21
CA ALA A 254 5.74 -11.10 14.19
C ALA A 254 4.39 -10.47 14.58
N ARG A 255 3.80 -9.76 13.63
CA ARG A 255 2.45 -9.19 13.72
C ARG A 255 1.67 -9.53 12.47
N VAL A 256 0.39 -9.86 12.63
CA VAL A 256 -0.46 -10.30 11.52
C VAL A 256 -1.74 -9.48 11.45
N SER A 257 -2.26 -9.30 10.25
CA SER A 257 -3.65 -8.90 10.02
C SER A 257 -4.30 -9.91 9.10
N LEU A 258 -5.58 -10.18 9.31
CA LEU A 258 -6.37 -11.01 8.41
C LEU A 258 -7.16 -10.14 7.45
N ASP A 259 -7.23 -10.53 6.19
CA ASP A 259 -7.96 -9.82 5.15
C ASP A 259 -8.92 -10.78 4.46
N GLY A 260 -10.21 -10.56 4.70
CA GLY A 260 -11.29 -11.39 4.19
C GLY A 260 -11.70 -11.04 2.75
N ASN A 261 -11.28 -9.89 2.23
CA ASN A 261 -11.47 -9.45 0.85
C ASN A 261 -12.88 -9.72 0.30
N GLU A 262 -13.92 -9.42 1.08
CA GLU A 262 -15.34 -9.60 0.72
C GLU A 262 -15.83 -11.06 0.60
N GLN A 263 -15.15 -12.03 1.21
CA GLN A 263 -15.46 -13.46 1.00
C GLN A 263 -16.39 -14.09 2.05
N PHE A 264 -16.71 -13.39 3.14
CA PHE A 264 -17.61 -13.92 4.18
C PHE A 264 -19.02 -13.39 4.04
N ASP A 265 -20.00 -14.27 4.28
CA ASP A 265 -21.42 -13.95 4.28
C ASP A 265 -21.88 -13.24 5.55
N SER A 266 -21.16 -13.39 6.65
CA SER A 266 -21.54 -12.88 7.96
C SER A 266 -20.32 -12.74 8.88
N ILE A 267 -20.40 -11.78 9.80
CA ILE A 267 -19.37 -11.60 10.84
C ILE A 267 -19.37 -12.80 11.77
N GLY A 268 -20.53 -13.38 12.08
CA GLY A 268 -20.63 -14.59 12.89
C GLY A 268 -19.78 -15.74 12.35
N ARG A 269 -19.77 -15.95 11.02
CA ARG A 269 -18.93 -16.96 10.38
C ARG A 269 -17.44 -16.66 10.52
N PHE A 270 -17.05 -15.39 10.32
CA PHE A 270 -15.65 -14.98 10.51
C PHE A 270 -15.20 -15.10 11.98
N VAL A 271 -16.07 -14.77 12.95
CA VAL A 271 -15.81 -14.99 14.37
C VAL A 271 -15.59 -16.48 14.66
N GLY A 272 -16.37 -17.37 14.03
CA GLY A 272 -16.17 -18.81 14.13
C GLY A 272 -14.76 -19.26 13.72
N VAL A 273 -14.18 -18.63 12.69
CA VAL A 273 -12.77 -18.86 12.29
C VAL A 273 -11.81 -18.45 13.40
N LEU A 274 -11.96 -17.26 13.98
CA LEU A 274 -11.07 -16.78 15.05
C LEU A 274 -11.17 -17.65 16.31
N GLU A 275 -12.37 -18.10 16.64
CA GLU A 275 -12.56 -19.02 17.76
C GLU A 275 -11.92 -20.39 17.50
N ARG A 276 -11.99 -20.89 16.26
CA ARG A 276 -11.28 -22.11 15.86
C ARG A 276 -9.77 -21.94 16.01
N ILE A 277 -9.22 -20.84 15.51
CA ILE A 277 -7.81 -20.46 15.68
C ILE A 277 -7.43 -20.44 17.17
N GLY A 278 -8.29 -19.88 18.03
CA GLY A 278 -8.05 -19.81 19.47
C GLY A 278 -8.07 -21.15 20.22
N ARG A 279 -8.63 -22.21 19.62
CA ARG A 279 -8.73 -23.56 20.23
C ARG A 279 -7.63 -24.52 19.78
N GLU A 280 -6.94 -24.23 18.68
CA GLU A 280 -6.00 -25.16 18.06
C GLU A 280 -4.54 -24.79 18.36
N ASP A 281 -3.78 -25.70 18.99
CA ASP A 281 -2.40 -25.46 19.44
C ASP A 281 -1.44 -25.02 18.31
N ARG A 282 -1.71 -25.43 17.06
CA ARG A 282 -0.92 -25.02 15.88
C ARG A 282 -0.98 -23.52 15.60
N PHE A 283 -1.89 -22.79 16.25
CA PHE A 283 -1.99 -21.33 16.20
C PHE A 283 -1.50 -20.63 17.48
N ALA A 284 -0.68 -21.30 18.30
CA ALA A 284 -0.13 -20.70 19.52
C ALA A 284 0.45 -19.29 19.26
N GLY A 285 -0.06 -18.31 20.00
CA GLY A 285 0.31 -16.88 19.91
C GLY A 285 -0.22 -16.12 18.69
N PHE A 286 -1.07 -16.72 17.84
CA PHE A 286 -1.61 -16.06 16.64
C PHE A 286 -2.52 -14.90 17.01
N LEU A 287 -3.49 -15.13 17.90
CA LEU A 287 -4.44 -14.09 18.32
C LEU A 287 -3.74 -12.94 19.05
N ASP A 288 -2.68 -13.21 19.82
CA ASP A 288 -1.86 -12.18 20.46
C ASP A 288 -1.09 -11.31 19.44
N ALA A 289 -0.77 -11.87 18.28
CA ALA A 289 -0.10 -11.17 17.19
C ALA A 289 -1.07 -10.46 16.22
N LEU A 290 -2.39 -10.69 16.36
CA LEU A 290 -3.41 -10.16 15.47
C LEU A 290 -3.62 -8.66 15.72
N LEU A 291 -3.29 -7.85 14.73
CA LEU A 291 -3.40 -6.39 14.78
C LEU A 291 -4.78 -5.89 14.40
N LEU A 292 -5.34 -6.43 13.32
CA LEU A 292 -6.62 -6.02 12.76
C LEU A 292 -7.17 -7.06 11.78
N ILE A 293 -8.44 -6.89 11.46
CA ILE A 293 -9.21 -7.65 10.49
C ILE A 293 -9.68 -6.68 9.40
N GLU A 294 -9.50 -7.03 8.14
CA GLU A 294 -9.73 -6.16 6.98
C GLU A 294 -10.85 -6.76 6.13
N GLN A 295 -11.93 -5.97 5.94
CA GLN A 295 -13.06 -6.21 5.05
C GLN A 295 -13.51 -7.69 4.95
N PRO A 296 -14.03 -8.31 6.03
CA PRO A 296 -14.50 -9.68 5.99
C PRO A 296 -15.72 -9.86 5.06
N LEU A 297 -16.68 -8.93 5.17
CA LEU A 297 -17.95 -8.99 4.43
C LEU A 297 -17.85 -8.40 3.04
N ALA A 298 -18.74 -8.83 2.14
CA ALA A 298 -19.02 -8.12 0.90
C ALA A 298 -19.40 -6.65 1.16
N ARG A 299 -18.91 -5.73 0.33
CA ARG A 299 -19.11 -4.28 0.51
C ARG A 299 -20.59 -3.91 0.55
N ALA A 300 -21.40 -4.57 -0.27
CA ALA A 300 -22.86 -4.38 -0.31
C ALA A 300 -23.58 -4.81 0.98
N ARG A 301 -22.95 -5.68 1.79
CA ARG A 301 -23.48 -6.17 3.07
C ARG A 301 -22.75 -5.59 4.27
N THR A 302 -21.75 -4.74 4.07
CA THR A 302 -20.87 -4.25 5.14
C THR A 302 -21.60 -3.40 6.17
N PHE A 303 -22.74 -2.81 5.83
CA PHE A 303 -23.57 -2.05 6.76
C PHE A 303 -24.93 -2.71 7.01
N ASP A 304 -25.15 -3.93 6.49
CA ASP A 304 -26.34 -4.72 6.77
C ASP A 304 -26.33 -5.22 8.22
N ARG A 305 -27.44 -5.04 8.94
CA ARG A 305 -27.52 -5.35 10.37
C ARG A 305 -27.37 -6.85 10.64
N GLU A 306 -27.93 -7.69 9.78
CA GLU A 306 -27.89 -9.14 9.94
C GLU A 306 -26.50 -9.68 9.63
N ALA A 307 -25.90 -9.28 8.50
CA ALA A 307 -24.53 -9.66 8.14
C ALA A 307 -23.52 -9.25 9.21
N ASN A 308 -23.73 -8.09 9.86
CA ASN A 308 -22.87 -7.59 10.94
C ASN A 308 -23.17 -8.18 12.33
N ALA A 309 -24.16 -9.08 12.46
CA ALA A 309 -24.42 -9.73 13.73
C ALA A 309 -23.15 -10.45 14.23
N GLY A 310 -22.68 -10.05 15.42
CA GLY A 310 -21.43 -10.55 16.01
C GLY A 310 -20.24 -9.58 15.99
N MET A 311 -20.41 -8.34 15.52
CA MET A 311 -19.33 -7.33 15.54
C MET A 311 -18.71 -7.11 16.93
N ASP A 312 -19.50 -7.11 18.00
CA ASP A 312 -18.97 -6.99 19.37
C ASP A 312 -18.03 -8.16 19.73
N ARG A 313 -18.35 -9.38 19.28
CA ARG A 313 -17.49 -10.56 19.45
C ARG A 313 -16.23 -10.44 18.61
N LEU A 314 -16.35 -9.94 17.38
CA LEU A 314 -15.19 -9.69 16.51
C LEU A 314 -14.22 -8.68 17.15
N ALA A 315 -14.75 -7.58 17.67
CA ALA A 315 -13.98 -6.52 18.31
C ALA A 315 -13.25 -6.96 19.59
N ALA A 316 -13.71 -8.05 20.22
CA ALA A 316 -13.00 -8.69 21.33
C ALA A 316 -11.69 -9.36 20.90
N PHE A 317 -11.59 -9.80 19.63
CA PHE A 317 -10.35 -10.34 19.06
C PHE A 317 -9.45 -9.23 18.54
N ALA A 318 -9.94 -8.40 17.61
CA ALA A 318 -9.16 -7.34 16.99
C ALA A 318 -10.04 -6.25 16.36
N PRO A 319 -9.51 -5.04 16.13
CA PRO A 319 -10.16 -4.01 15.33
C PRO A 319 -10.52 -4.52 13.93
N CYS A 320 -11.70 -4.15 13.42
CA CYS A 320 -12.13 -4.46 12.05
C CYS A 320 -12.18 -3.17 11.23
N ILE A 321 -11.46 -3.13 10.11
CA ILE A 321 -11.47 -2.01 9.16
C ILE A 321 -12.27 -2.37 7.91
N ILE A 322 -12.87 -1.35 7.30
CA ILE A 322 -13.44 -1.44 5.95
C ILE A 322 -12.38 -1.03 4.92
N ASP A 323 -12.40 -1.67 3.75
CA ASP A 323 -11.56 -1.36 2.60
C ASP A 323 -12.46 -1.01 1.41
N GLU A 324 -12.95 -2.01 0.67
CA GLU A 324 -13.75 -1.74 -0.52
C GLU A 324 -15.16 -1.17 -0.24
N ALA A 325 -15.62 -1.25 1.02
CA ALA A 325 -16.83 -0.56 1.46
C ALA A 325 -16.61 0.94 1.76
N ASP A 326 -15.36 1.41 1.82
CA ASP A 326 -15.01 2.84 1.92
C ASP A 326 -15.12 3.55 0.55
N ALA A 327 -16.28 3.40 -0.10
CA ALA A 327 -16.54 3.89 -1.45
C ALA A 327 -17.24 5.27 -1.50
N GLY A 328 -17.26 5.98 -0.37
CA GLY A 328 -17.98 7.24 -0.22
C GLY A 328 -17.70 7.97 1.09
N LEU A 329 -17.85 9.30 1.11
CA LEU A 329 -17.69 10.11 2.34
C LEU A 329 -18.65 9.69 3.48
N TRP A 330 -19.76 9.02 3.15
CA TRP A 330 -20.72 8.48 4.11
C TRP A 330 -20.21 7.23 4.85
N ALA A 331 -19.23 6.51 4.30
CA ALA A 331 -18.83 5.19 4.80
C ALA A 331 -18.15 5.28 6.19
N LEU A 332 -17.32 6.29 6.42
CA LEU A 332 -16.65 6.47 7.72
C LEU A 332 -17.64 6.82 8.85
N PRO A 333 -18.55 7.81 8.71
CA PRO A 333 -19.60 8.04 9.69
C PRO A 333 -20.47 6.80 9.95
N GLU A 334 -20.82 6.06 8.90
CA GLU A 334 -21.66 4.87 9.01
C GLU A 334 -20.93 3.72 9.73
N ALA A 335 -19.66 3.50 9.43
CA ALA A 335 -18.81 2.54 10.13
C ALA A 335 -18.68 2.89 11.63
N ARG A 336 -18.53 4.18 11.96
CA ARG A 336 -18.53 4.66 13.35
C ARG A 336 -19.87 4.37 14.05
N GLY A 337 -20.99 4.66 13.39
CA GLY A 337 -22.33 4.39 13.90
C GLY A 337 -22.61 2.90 14.11
N ALA A 338 -22.10 2.05 13.23
CA ALA A 338 -22.18 0.59 13.30
C ALA A 338 -21.23 -0.04 14.35
N ARG A 339 -20.48 0.77 15.10
CA ARG A 339 -19.43 0.32 16.05
C ARG A 339 -18.34 -0.53 15.40
N LEU A 340 -18.09 -0.37 14.09
CA LEU A 340 -16.92 -0.94 13.44
C LEU A 340 -15.68 -0.24 14.01
N PRO A 341 -14.67 -0.97 14.53
CA PRO A 341 -13.50 -0.35 15.12
C PRO A 341 -12.74 0.58 14.14
N ARG A 342 -12.48 1.78 14.64
CA ARG A 342 -11.64 2.88 14.13
C ARG A 342 -10.75 2.58 12.92
N ARG A 343 -10.78 3.50 11.93
CA ARG A 343 -9.64 3.77 11.04
C ARG A 343 -8.37 3.95 11.87
N LEU A 344 -7.23 3.53 11.31
CA LEU A 344 -5.91 3.52 11.93
C LEU A 344 -5.38 4.95 12.17
N ASP A 345 -6.02 5.71 13.06
CA ASP A 345 -5.47 6.95 13.62
C ASP A 345 -5.87 7.03 15.10
N GLN A 346 -4.84 7.13 15.94
CA GLN A 346 -4.81 7.36 17.39
C GLN A 346 -4.84 6.18 18.39
N GLU A 347 -5.18 4.93 18.05
CA GLU A 347 -5.38 3.90 19.10
C GLU A 347 -4.28 2.84 19.32
N LEU A 348 -3.10 2.98 18.69
CA LEU A 348 -1.93 2.14 19.02
C LEU A 348 -1.02 2.73 20.12
N GLN A 349 -1.49 3.72 20.88
CA GLN A 349 -0.77 4.27 22.04
C GLN A 349 -1.25 3.77 23.41
N GLY A 350 -2.28 2.90 23.49
CA GLY A 350 -2.96 2.63 24.76
C GLY A 350 -3.17 1.18 25.22
N ARG A 351 -2.90 0.15 24.40
CA ARG A 351 -3.12 -1.25 24.82
C ARG A 351 -1.83 -1.96 25.23
N VAL A 352 -1.29 -1.52 26.36
CA VAL A 352 -0.61 -2.40 27.31
C VAL A 352 -1.35 -2.23 28.64
N ARG A 353 -2.31 -3.10 28.91
CA ARG A 353 -2.78 -3.35 30.28
C ARG A 353 -2.12 -4.64 30.73
N GLY A 354 -1.10 -4.48 31.57
CA GLY A 354 -0.45 -5.51 32.35
C GLY A 354 0.40 -4.78 33.37
N GLY A 355 -0.16 -4.53 34.55
CA GLY A 355 0.44 -3.73 35.60
C GLY A 355 1.64 -4.40 36.24
N ALA A 356 2.69 -3.61 36.45
CA ALA A 356 3.58 -3.65 37.60
C ALA A 356 4.28 -2.29 37.67
N GLU A 357 4.19 -1.63 38.82
CA GLU A 357 4.77 -0.31 39.08
C GLU A 357 6.28 -0.42 39.46
N PRO A 358 6.99 0.68 39.76
CA PRO A 358 8.23 1.08 39.09
C PRO A 358 9.52 0.57 39.77
N GLY A 359 10.52 0.24 38.96
CA GLY A 359 11.86 -0.09 39.45
C GLY A 359 12.92 0.34 38.46
N ALA A 360 13.82 1.23 38.89
CA ALA A 360 15.05 1.55 38.19
C ALA A 360 15.81 0.27 37.79
N VAL A 361 16.57 0.32 36.69
CA VAL A 361 18.00 -0.09 36.63
C VAL A 361 18.52 -0.03 35.18
N ARG A 362 19.49 0.88 35.04
CA ARG A 362 20.75 0.86 34.24
C ARG A 362 20.73 0.56 32.73
N CYS A 363 21.19 1.56 32.00
CA CYS A 363 22.05 1.43 30.83
C CYS A 363 23.06 0.29 30.98
N VAL A 364 23.12 -0.56 29.96
CA VAL A 364 24.33 -1.33 29.64
C VAL A 364 24.76 -0.91 28.24
N GLU A 365 25.75 -0.03 28.19
CA GLU A 365 26.65 0.07 27.04
C GLU A 365 27.34 -1.28 26.87
N ARG A 366 27.21 -1.91 25.70
CA ARG A 366 28.19 -2.90 25.25
C ARG A 366 29.04 -2.29 24.14
N ARG A 367 30.21 -1.83 24.56
CA ARG A 367 31.41 -1.74 23.73
C ARG A 367 31.89 -3.16 23.40
N GLY A 368 32.34 -3.34 22.17
CA GLY A 368 33.13 -4.50 21.74
C GLY A 368 32.97 -4.62 20.23
N GLY A 369 33.99 -4.56 19.39
CA GLY A 369 35.43 -4.67 19.61
C GLY A 369 35.95 -5.26 18.31
N ARG A 370 36.74 -4.48 17.57
CA ARG A 370 37.37 -4.94 16.33
C ARG A 370 38.30 -6.11 16.64
N ARG A 371 38.17 -7.22 15.91
CA ARG A 371 39.30 -8.12 15.64
C ARG A 371 39.38 -8.41 14.16
N ARG A 372 40.54 -8.07 13.59
CA ARG A 372 41.05 -8.55 12.31
C ARG A 372 41.69 -9.91 12.56
N HIS A 373 41.54 -10.86 11.64
CA HIS A 373 42.55 -11.91 11.45
C HIS A 373 42.74 -12.18 9.96
N HIS A 374 44.00 -12.51 9.66
CA HIS A 374 44.66 -12.59 8.36
C HIS A 374 44.37 -13.87 7.57
N HIS A 375 44.69 -13.77 6.28
CA HIS A 375 44.77 -14.82 5.26
C HIS A 375 45.37 -16.17 5.68
N ALA A 376 44.89 -17.23 5.04
CA ALA A 376 45.73 -18.31 4.53
C ALA A 376 45.17 -18.83 3.19
N VAL A 377 46.09 -19.07 2.26
CA VAL A 377 45.93 -19.58 0.89
C VAL A 377 46.29 -21.08 0.89
N GLY A 378 45.58 -21.88 0.10
CA GLY A 378 45.98 -23.26 -0.27
C GLY A 378 44.90 -23.91 -1.13
N ARG A 379 45.04 -23.89 -2.46
CA ARG A 379 45.46 -25.01 -3.35
C ARG A 379 44.44 -26.15 -3.44
N GLY A 380 43.87 -26.34 -4.64
CA GLY A 380 43.32 -27.62 -5.12
C GLY A 380 44.43 -28.66 -5.34
N PRO A 381 44.09 -29.87 -5.81
CA PRO A 381 43.72 -30.06 -7.23
C PRO A 381 42.65 -31.15 -7.53
N ASP A 382 42.15 -31.17 -8.79
CA ASP A 382 41.95 -32.29 -9.75
C ASP A 382 41.28 -33.61 -9.26
N ASP A 383 40.50 -34.41 -10.00
CA ASP A 383 40.22 -34.55 -11.43
C ASP A 383 39.11 -35.62 -11.63
N ALA A 384 38.63 -35.73 -12.89
CA ALA A 384 38.09 -36.93 -13.57
C ALA A 384 36.71 -37.50 -13.12
N ALA A 385 35.66 -37.42 -13.94
CA ALA A 385 35.36 -38.16 -15.18
C ALA A 385 34.81 -39.58 -14.94
N GLY A 386 33.68 -39.91 -15.59
CA GLY A 386 33.16 -41.28 -15.65
C GLY A 386 31.72 -41.38 -16.15
N ALA A 387 31.54 -41.44 -17.46
CA ALA A 387 30.31 -41.80 -18.14
C ALA A 387 29.94 -43.28 -17.91
N GLY A 388 28.64 -43.61 -18.02
CA GLY A 388 28.17 -44.99 -18.08
C GLY A 388 26.67 -45.07 -18.37
N ALA A 389 26.33 -45.28 -19.63
CA ALA A 389 24.98 -45.58 -20.12
C ALA A 389 24.75 -47.11 -20.19
N ALA A 390 23.52 -47.55 -19.93
CA ALA A 390 22.81 -48.69 -20.54
C ALA A 390 21.59 -49.04 -19.64
N ALA A 391 20.37 -48.76 -20.07
CA ALA A 391 19.49 -49.63 -20.87
C ALA A 391 18.83 -50.76 -20.05
N GLY A 392 17.49 -50.66 -19.92
CA GLY A 392 16.62 -51.65 -19.29
C GLY A 392 15.16 -51.39 -19.69
N SER A 393 14.71 -52.19 -20.63
CA SER A 393 13.40 -52.25 -21.31
C SER A 393 12.20 -52.63 -20.43
N GLY A 394 10.98 -52.27 -20.85
CA GLY A 394 9.72 -52.92 -20.44
C GLY A 394 8.56 -51.93 -20.20
N THR A 395 7.92 -51.42 -21.25
CA THR A 395 6.63 -51.88 -21.83
C THR A 395 5.35 -51.44 -21.08
N ASP A 396 4.60 -50.59 -21.80
CA ASP A 396 3.15 -50.51 -21.98
C ASP A 396 2.17 -50.26 -20.83
N GLY A 397 1.32 -49.24 -21.05
CA GLY A 397 0.13 -49.00 -20.23
C GLY A 397 -0.62 -47.69 -20.49
N GLY A 398 -1.06 -47.44 -21.73
CA GLY A 398 -2.40 -46.87 -22.03
C GLY A 398 -2.85 -45.51 -21.46
N ALA A 399 -2.84 -44.51 -22.34
CA ALA A 399 -3.94 -43.59 -22.68
C ALA A 399 -4.62 -42.68 -21.61
N GLY A 400 -4.56 -41.37 -21.86
CA GLY A 400 -5.44 -40.38 -21.23
C GLY A 400 -5.08 -38.92 -21.50
N ARG A 401 -4.98 -38.52 -22.77
CA ARG A 401 -4.72 -37.12 -23.17
C ARG A 401 -5.94 -36.23 -22.88
N GLY A 402 -5.87 -35.40 -21.85
CA GLY A 402 -6.74 -34.23 -21.65
C GLY A 402 -5.97 -32.93 -21.92
N ALA A 403 -6.17 -32.34 -23.10
CA ALA A 403 -5.48 -31.15 -23.55
C ALA A 403 -5.86 -29.90 -22.72
N ARG A 404 -4.89 -29.32 -21.98
CA ARG A 404 -5.01 -27.96 -21.44
C ARG A 404 -4.78 -26.95 -22.57
N ARG A 405 -5.86 -26.29 -23.01
CA ARG A 405 -5.80 -25.11 -23.89
C ARG A 405 -5.05 -23.99 -23.16
N THR A 406 -3.85 -23.67 -23.61
CA THR A 406 -3.16 -22.43 -23.28
C THR A 406 -3.83 -21.28 -24.03
N GLN A 407 -4.57 -20.42 -23.31
CA GLN A 407 -5.05 -19.16 -23.87
C GLN A 407 -3.85 -18.22 -24.05
N ARG A 408 -3.41 -18.03 -25.29
CA ARG A 408 -2.47 -16.96 -25.66
C ARG A 408 -3.19 -15.62 -25.55
N ALA A 409 -2.59 -14.67 -24.84
CA ALA A 409 -3.06 -13.29 -24.77
C ALA A 409 -3.06 -12.63 -26.16
N PRO A 410 -4.05 -11.78 -26.49
CA PRO A 410 -4.05 -11.04 -27.75
C PRO A 410 -2.96 -9.96 -27.75
N LEU A 411 -2.20 -9.91 -28.85
CA LEU A 411 -1.21 -8.88 -29.12
C LEU A 411 -1.94 -7.56 -29.43
N LEU A 412 -1.62 -6.49 -28.68
CA LEU A 412 -2.04 -5.13 -29.01
C LEU A 412 -1.42 -4.70 -30.36
N PRO A 413 -2.16 -4.02 -31.25
CA PRO A 413 -1.63 -3.56 -32.53
C PRO A 413 -0.59 -2.46 -32.32
N ARG A 414 0.59 -2.62 -32.92
CA ARG A 414 1.61 -1.58 -33.01
C ARG A 414 1.10 -0.43 -33.89
N ALA A 415 1.08 0.77 -33.35
CA ALA A 415 0.86 1.98 -34.12
C ALA A 415 1.98 2.15 -35.17
N ARG A 416 1.59 2.30 -36.44
CA ARG A 416 2.51 2.65 -37.54
C ARG A 416 2.86 4.13 -37.45
N ALA A 417 4.15 4.45 -37.47
CA ALA A 417 4.63 5.81 -37.68
C ALA A 417 4.48 6.22 -39.16
N PRO A 418 4.17 7.49 -39.47
CA PRO A 418 4.13 7.99 -40.84
C PRO A 418 5.55 8.20 -41.41
N PRO A 419 5.76 8.05 -42.73
CA PRO A 419 7.06 8.25 -43.35
C PRO A 419 7.27 9.73 -43.69
N GLY A 420 8.42 10.30 -43.32
CA GLY A 420 8.74 11.67 -43.71
C GLY A 420 10.05 12.21 -43.12
N GLY A 421 11.13 12.01 -43.88
CA GLY A 421 12.42 12.72 -43.93
C GLY A 421 12.85 13.69 -42.81
N GLY A 422 14.00 13.39 -42.20
CA GLY A 422 14.80 14.37 -41.47
C GLY A 422 15.87 13.71 -40.60
N THR A 423 17.10 13.60 -41.09
CA THR A 423 18.26 13.15 -40.31
C THR A 423 18.57 14.14 -39.18
N PRO A 424 18.62 13.73 -37.90
CA PRO A 424 19.10 14.61 -36.85
C PRO A 424 20.63 14.57 -36.79
N ARG A 425 21.25 15.74 -37.01
CA ARG A 425 22.67 16.02 -36.74
C ARG A 425 23.03 15.61 -35.31
N ARG A 426 24.12 14.84 -35.16
CA ARG A 426 24.75 14.57 -33.86
C ARG A 426 25.27 15.88 -33.25
N VAL A 427 24.65 16.35 -32.18
CA VAL A 427 25.22 17.38 -31.30
C VAL A 427 26.01 16.67 -30.19
N ARG A 428 27.33 16.83 -30.20
CA ARG A 428 28.20 16.41 -29.09
C ARG A 428 28.00 17.37 -27.90
N CYS A 429 27.53 16.86 -26.77
CA CYS A 429 27.66 17.54 -25.48
C CYS A 429 29.10 17.40 -24.94
N PRO A 430 29.75 18.48 -24.45
CA PRO A 430 31.01 18.35 -23.74
C PRO A 430 30.75 17.85 -22.31
N ARG A 431 31.41 16.74 -21.93
CA ARG A 431 31.50 16.29 -20.54
C ARG A 431 32.26 17.33 -19.72
N ARG A 432 31.61 18.01 -18.78
CA ARG A 432 32.30 18.72 -17.68
C ARG A 432 32.35 17.82 -16.46
N SER A 433 33.55 17.64 -15.93
CA SER A 433 33.87 16.84 -14.75
C SER A 433 33.41 17.52 -13.45
N LEU A 434 32.96 16.70 -12.51
CA LEU A 434 32.47 17.04 -11.16
C LEU A 434 33.59 17.47 -10.18
N ARG A 435 34.64 18.20 -10.63
CA ARG A 435 35.77 18.57 -9.76
C ARG A 435 36.02 20.06 -9.49
N ASP A 436 35.25 20.98 -10.04
CA ASP A 436 35.52 22.44 -9.90
C ASP A 436 34.47 23.27 -9.13
N ARG A 437 33.84 22.71 -8.08
CA ARG A 437 33.02 23.53 -7.14
C ARG A 437 33.38 23.30 -5.66
N ARG A 438 34.67 23.37 -5.34
CA ARG A 438 35.13 23.65 -3.96
C ARG A 438 35.91 24.95 -3.98
N ARG A 439 35.25 26.05 -3.60
CA ARG A 439 35.80 27.29 -3.01
C ARG A 439 34.81 28.44 -3.23
N GLN A 440 33.76 28.52 -2.41
CA GLN A 440 33.16 29.80 -1.99
C GLN A 440 32.70 29.63 -0.54
N GLY A 441 33.18 30.53 0.33
CA GLY A 441 33.24 30.39 1.78
C GLY A 441 31.88 30.41 2.47
N TRP A 442 31.74 29.57 3.49
CA TRP A 442 30.71 29.66 4.51
C TRP A 442 31.27 30.43 5.70
N ASP A 443 30.58 31.51 6.06
CA ASP A 443 30.93 32.43 7.14
C ASP A 443 30.77 31.76 8.52
N SER A 444 31.88 31.62 9.23
CA SER A 444 31.98 30.93 10.53
C SER A 444 31.25 31.64 11.68
N ARG A 445 30.69 32.84 11.46
CA ARG A 445 29.97 33.59 12.50
C ARG A 445 28.50 33.18 12.67
N VAL A 446 27.87 32.56 11.66
CA VAL A 446 26.47 32.11 11.71
C VAL A 446 26.34 30.79 12.47
N ALA A 447 27.28 29.86 12.29
CA ALA A 447 27.31 28.58 12.98
C ALA A 447 27.51 28.71 14.50
N ASP A 448 28.24 29.74 14.94
CA ASP A 448 28.48 29.99 16.36
C ASP A 448 27.37 30.81 17.03
N ARG A 449 26.48 31.45 16.26
CA ARG A 449 25.24 32.04 16.80
C ARG A 449 24.20 30.94 17.07
N MET A 450 24.03 30.02 16.12
CA MET A 450 23.10 28.88 16.28
C MET A 450 23.50 27.93 17.40
N ARG A 451 24.80 27.71 17.63
CA ARG A 451 25.28 26.88 18.76
C ARG A 451 25.05 27.51 20.14
N ARG A 452 25.01 28.85 20.24
CA ARG A 452 24.78 29.57 21.50
C ARG A 452 23.29 29.70 21.87
N ASP A 453 22.39 29.62 20.90
CA ASP A 453 20.93 29.64 21.14
C ASP A 453 20.36 28.23 21.48
N LEU A 454 21.01 27.17 20.99
CA LEU A 454 20.67 25.77 21.31
C LEU A 454 21.03 25.33 22.75
N HIS A 455 21.75 26.16 23.51
CA HIS A 455 22.08 25.91 24.92
C HIS A 455 21.26 26.73 25.93
N ARG A 456 20.34 27.60 25.49
CA ARG A 456 19.51 28.42 26.40
C ARG A 456 18.06 27.97 26.58
N HIS A 457 17.62 26.91 25.90
CA HIS A 457 16.24 26.39 26.01
C HIS A 457 16.11 24.96 26.58
N ARG A 458 17.20 24.40 27.12
CA ARG A 458 17.17 23.20 27.95
C ARG A 458 17.16 23.60 29.43
N ASP A 459 16.02 24.09 29.90
CA ASP A 459 15.58 24.06 31.31
C ASP A 459 14.46 25.08 31.49
N ARG A 460 13.21 24.63 31.29
CA ARG A 460 12.04 25.06 32.07
C ARG A 460 10.78 24.33 31.58
N ARG A 461 10.17 23.63 32.55
CA ARG A 461 8.80 23.09 32.58
C ARG A 461 8.59 21.66 32.07
N ALA A 462 9.18 20.74 32.82
CA ALA A 462 8.39 19.65 33.40
C ALA A 462 7.39 20.22 34.44
N ARG A 463 6.25 19.54 34.60
CA ARG A 463 5.05 19.82 35.45
C ARG A 463 3.87 20.48 34.72
N LEU A 464 2.89 19.68 34.29
CA LEU A 464 1.54 19.58 34.87
C LEU A 464 0.59 18.71 33.99
N TRP A 465 0.08 17.60 34.57
CA TRP A 465 -1.26 16.94 34.42
C TRP A 465 -1.70 16.40 33.04
N LEU A 466 -1.89 15.09 32.80
CA LEU A 466 -2.90 14.11 33.28
C LEU A 466 -4.37 14.53 33.13
N CYS A 467 -5.16 13.63 32.54
CA CYS A 467 -6.59 13.67 32.18
C CYS A 467 -6.97 14.36 30.85
N TRP A 468 -7.12 13.57 29.78
CA TRP A 468 -8.26 13.70 28.86
C TRP A 468 -8.44 12.41 28.04
N ALA A 469 -9.05 11.44 28.70
CA ALA A 469 -9.70 10.29 28.08
C ALA A 469 -11.10 10.25 28.68
N ASP A 470 -12.03 10.94 28.03
CA ASP A 470 -13.47 10.68 28.01
C ASP A 470 -14.15 11.87 27.31
N ARG A 471 -14.93 11.54 26.26
CA ARG A 471 -15.61 12.42 25.31
C ARG A 471 -14.77 12.88 24.11
N LEU A 472 -14.80 12.07 23.06
CA LEU A 472 -15.31 12.45 21.74
C LEU A 472 -15.66 11.18 20.95
#